data_AF-F4PMZ2-F1
#
_entry.id   AF-F4PMZ2-F1
#
_cell.length_a   1.000
_cell.length_b   1.000
_cell.length_c   1.000
_cell.angle_alpha   90.00
_cell.angle_beta   90.00
_cell.angle_gamma   90.00
#
_symmetry.space_group_name_H-M   'P 1'
#
loop_
_entity.id
_entity.type
_entity.pdbx_description
1 polymer ?
#
loop_
_entity_poly.entity_id
_entity_poly.type
_entity_poly.pdbx_seq_one_letter_code
_entity_poly.pdbx_strand_id
1 'polypeptide(L)'
;MHAEPLGLPLAEALENKVISPNMDLPQLVEKFAEFGWSEKEVGNIWAFGPDATNNNILVNATTSVQYVNELKDYIVSSFQMAYDVTTMADAIHRGAGQIIHTSLRCMYASELSAQPRLVEPCYLADITCPEQSLGGVQSALSRRRGTIIEEKTTISGFFNFKAYLPVKESFGFSLFLSDATRGLASIQLSFDHWESIDSDPLDLSSSSGEIVRSIRIYKRLKGGIPTAAEYQDKL
;
A
#
# COMPACT_ATOMS: atom_id res chain seq x y z
N MET A 1 -14.28 8.53 13.54
CA MET A 1 -13.73 8.56 12.17
C MET A 1 -14.15 7.27 11.47
N HIS A 2 -14.09 7.23 10.14
CA HIS A 2 -14.30 6.05 9.31
C HIS A 2 -13.11 5.96 8.35
N ALA A 3 -12.67 4.76 8.02
CA ALA A 3 -11.64 4.50 7.04
C ALA A 3 -12.25 3.68 5.90
N GLU A 4 -11.91 4.05 4.67
CA GLU A 4 -12.40 3.40 3.46
C GLU A 4 -11.28 3.32 2.41
N PRO A 5 -11.22 2.24 1.62
CA PRO A 5 -10.17 2.06 0.65
C PRO A 5 -10.29 3.12 -0.46
N LEU A 6 -9.17 3.73 -0.83
CA LEU A 6 -9.08 4.44 -2.10
C LEU A 6 -9.22 3.42 -3.24
N GLY A 7 -10.03 3.73 -4.25
CA GLY A 7 -10.06 2.92 -5.46
C GLY A 7 -8.67 2.87 -6.09
N LEU A 8 -8.25 1.69 -6.57
CA LEU A 8 -6.92 1.49 -7.19
C LEU A 8 -6.57 2.57 -8.24
N PRO A 9 -7.49 2.97 -9.15
CA PRO A 9 -7.17 4.00 -10.14
C PRO A 9 -6.78 5.35 -9.53
N LEU A 10 -7.40 5.72 -8.40
CA LEU A 10 -7.09 6.96 -7.70
C LEU A 10 -5.75 6.87 -6.96
N ALA A 11 -5.47 5.74 -6.33
CA ALA A 11 -4.19 5.49 -5.67
C ALA A 11 -3.03 5.54 -6.68
N GLU A 12 -3.19 4.91 -7.85
CA GLU A 12 -2.20 4.96 -8.94
C GLU A 12 -2.02 6.38 -9.50
N ALA A 13 -3.09 7.16 -9.61
CA ALA A 13 -3.01 8.55 -10.07
C ALA A 13 -2.23 9.43 -9.08
N LEU A 14 -2.34 9.17 -7.77
CA LEU A 14 -1.56 9.85 -6.74
C LEU A 14 -0.08 9.42 -6.78
N GLU A 15 0.19 8.11 -6.85
CA GLU A 15 1.56 7.56 -6.87
C GLU A 15 2.34 8.04 -8.11
N ASN A 16 1.68 8.08 -9.27
CA ASN A 16 2.25 8.59 -10.53
C ASN A 16 2.28 10.13 -10.63
N LYS A 17 1.83 10.84 -9.58
CA LYS A 17 1.78 12.31 -9.51
C LYS A 17 0.92 12.96 -10.60
N VAL A 18 -0.04 12.21 -11.15
CA VAL A 18 -1.10 12.74 -12.02
C VAL A 18 -2.01 13.65 -11.20
N ILE A 19 -2.27 13.27 -9.95
CA ILE A 19 -2.86 14.13 -8.92
C ILE A 19 -1.75 14.46 -7.93
N SER A 20 -1.63 15.73 -7.58
CA SER A 20 -0.60 16.21 -6.65
C SER A 20 -1.21 17.15 -5.60
N PRO A 21 -0.77 17.06 -4.33
CA PRO A 21 -1.20 18.00 -3.27
C PRO A 21 -0.90 19.47 -3.58
N ASN A 22 0.02 19.74 -4.51
CA ASN A 22 0.43 21.09 -4.90
C ASN A 22 -0.47 21.73 -5.97
N MET A 23 -1.43 20.98 -6.52
CA MET A 23 -2.40 21.50 -7.49
C MET A 23 -3.36 22.49 -6.83
N ASP A 24 -3.89 23.43 -7.61
CA ASP A 24 -4.93 24.32 -7.10
C ASP A 24 -6.28 23.57 -6.94
N LEU A 25 -7.18 24.14 -6.15
CA LEU A 25 -8.47 23.50 -5.87
C LEU A 25 -9.29 23.24 -7.16
N PRO A 26 -9.38 24.17 -8.14
CA PRO A 26 -10.08 23.89 -9.40
C PRO A 26 -9.52 22.67 -10.15
N GLN A 27 -8.19 22.55 -10.27
CA GLN A 27 -7.53 21.41 -10.90
C GLN A 27 -7.79 20.11 -10.15
N LEU A 28 -7.71 20.16 -8.81
CA LEU A 28 -8.01 18.99 -7.97
C LEU A 28 -9.45 18.53 -8.18
N VAL A 29 -10.42 19.44 -8.17
CA VAL A 29 -11.84 19.12 -8.37
C VAL A 29 -12.06 18.46 -9.73
N GLU A 30 -11.47 19.01 -10.79
CA GLU A 30 -11.55 18.44 -12.15
C GLU A 30 -10.99 17.00 -12.18
N LYS A 31 -9.80 16.79 -11.61
CA LYS A 31 -9.14 15.48 -11.61
C LYS A 31 -9.88 14.45 -10.75
N PHE A 32 -10.31 14.83 -9.55
CA PHE A 32 -11.03 13.96 -8.62
C PHE A 32 -12.44 13.60 -9.12
N ALA A 33 -13.06 14.45 -9.93
CA ALA A 33 -14.35 14.16 -10.56
C ALA A 33 -14.27 12.93 -11.49
N GLU A 34 -13.11 12.66 -12.13
CA GLU A 34 -12.88 11.45 -12.93
C GLU A 34 -13.03 10.15 -12.11
N PHE A 35 -12.87 10.25 -10.78
CA PHE A 35 -12.97 9.15 -9.83
C PHE A 35 -14.26 9.17 -9.00
N GLY A 36 -15.23 10.03 -9.37
CA GLY A 36 -16.55 10.11 -8.73
C GLY A 36 -16.60 10.91 -7.44
N TRP A 37 -15.57 11.68 -7.11
CA TRP A 37 -15.57 12.57 -5.94
C TRP A 37 -16.29 13.88 -6.24
N SER A 38 -17.04 14.38 -5.27
CA SER A 38 -17.73 15.67 -5.37
C SER A 38 -16.79 16.85 -5.05
N GLU A 39 -17.07 18.01 -5.64
CA GLU A 39 -16.37 19.26 -5.33
C GLU A 39 -16.34 19.55 -3.82
N LYS A 40 -17.43 19.23 -3.11
CA LYS A 40 -17.53 19.39 -1.66
C LYS A 40 -16.54 18.48 -0.92
N GLU A 41 -16.39 17.23 -1.32
CA GLU A 41 -15.44 16.30 -0.70
C GLU A 41 -14.00 16.75 -0.94
N VAL A 42 -13.68 17.12 -2.19
CA VAL A 42 -12.36 17.62 -2.57
C VAL A 42 -12.00 18.90 -1.81
N GLY A 43 -12.93 19.85 -1.71
CA GLY A 43 -12.74 21.08 -0.95
C GLY A 43 -12.59 20.87 0.56
N ASN A 44 -12.94 19.68 1.07
CA ASN A 44 -12.77 19.29 2.47
C ASN A 44 -11.58 18.35 2.70
N ILE A 45 -10.74 18.10 1.69
CA ILE A 45 -9.47 17.40 1.89
C ILE A 45 -8.57 18.25 2.79
N TRP A 46 -8.14 17.67 3.89
CA TRP A 46 -7.26 18.31 4.87
C TRP A 46 -5.79 17.98 4.65
N ALA A 47 -5.49 16.75 4.23
CA ALA A 47 -4.13 16.31 3.97
C ALA A 47 -4.08 15.10 3.05
N PHE A 48 -2.96 14.99 2.34
CA PHE A 48 -2.50 13.77 1.70
C PHE A 48 -1.35 13.20 2.54
N GLY A 49 -1.20 11.88 2.61
CA GLY A 49 -0.15 11.29 3.42
C GLY A 49 0.10 9.81 3.13
N PRO A 50 1.21 9.25 3.62
CA PRO A 50 2.34 9.97 4.21
C PRO A 50 3.08 10.82 3.16
N ASP A 51 3.79 11.89 3.57
CA ASP A 51 4.42 12.88 2.67
C ASP A 51 5.28 12.27 1.54
N ALA A 52 5.86 11.09 1.78
CA ALA A 52 6.69 10.36 0.81
C ALA A 52 5.89 9.79 -0.38
N THR A 53 4.65 9.36 -0.18
CA THR A 53 3.85 8.65 -1.20
C THR A 53 2.53 9.33 -1.53
N ASN A 54 1.93 10.09 -0.60
CA ASN A 54 0.64 10.77 -0.75
C ASN A 54 -0.55 9.86 -1.12
N ASN A 55 -0.47 8.57 -0.77
CA ASN A 55 -1.47 7.55 -1.15
C ASN A 55 -2.61 7.36 -0.14
N ASN A 56 -2.76 8.24 0.84
CA ASN A 56 -3.89 8.28 1.77
C ASN A 56 -4.43 9.71 1.82
N ILE A 57 -5.74 9.86 2.03
CA ILE A 57 -6.42 11.16 2.05
C ILE A 57 -7.17 11.32 3.36
N LEU A 58 -6.97 12.44 4.04
CA LEU A 58 -7.77 12.86 5.19
C LEU A 58 -8.84 13.85 4.74
N VAL A 59 -10.11 13.51 4.94
CA VAL A 59 -11.27 14.34 4.56
C VAL A 59 -12.05 14.77 5.79
N ASN A 60 -12.42 16.05 5.88
CA ASN A 60 -13.33 16.53 6.90
C ASN A 60 -14.79 16.35 6.49
N ALA A 61 -15.43 15.33 7.03
CA ALA A 61 -16.86 15.07 6.83
C ALA A 61 -17.76 15.62 7.96
N THR A 62 -17.24 16.44 8.88
CA THR A 62 -18.02 16.93 10.03
C THR A 62 -19.05 17.99 9.62
N THR A 63 -20.17 18.03 10.36
CA THR A 63 -21.22 19.05 10.17
C THR A 63 -21.50 19.72 11.51
N SER A 64 -21.50 21.05 11.54
CA SER A 64 -21.87 21.86 12.72
C SER A 64 -20.99 21.68 13.96
N VAL A 65 -19.71 21.32 13.79
CA VAL A 65 -18.75 21.25 14.89
C VAL A 65 -18.02 22.59 15.04
N GLN A 66 -18.22 23.26 16.17
CA GLN A 66 -17.51 24.50 16.47
C GLN A 66 -16.01 24.23 16.66
N TYR A 67 -15.17 25.19 16.26
CA TYR A 67 -13.71 25.15 16.45
C TYR A 67 -12.96 23.99 15.75
N VAL A 68 -13.61 23.22 14.86
CA VAL A 68 -12.97 22.10 14.16
C VAL A 68 -11.74 22.53 13.35
N ASN A 69 -11.76 23.73 12.79
CA ASN A 69 -10.63 24.29 12.04
C ASN A 69 -9.44 24.65 12.94
N GLU A 70 -9.66 24.97 14.22
CA GLU A 70 -8.57 25.19 15.19
C GLU A 70 -7.86 23.88 15.55
N LEU A 71 -8.53 22.75 15.32
CA LEU A 71 -7.98 21.41 15.57
C LEU A 71 -7.31 20.80 14.35
N LYS A 72 -7.45 21.42 13.16
CA LYS A 72 -7.00 20.88 11.88
C LYS A 72 -5.54 20.45 11.92
N ASP A 73 -4.64 21.32 12.36
CA ASP A 73 -3.20 21.05 12.34
C ASP A 73 -2.81 19.86 13.22
N TYR A 74 -3.47 19.69 14.38
CA TYR A 74 -3.24 18.55 15.26
C TYR A 74 -3.74 17.24 14.64
N ILE A 75 -4.89 17.27 13.97
CA ILE A 75 -5.46 16.09 13.31
C ILE A 75 -4.62 15.70 12.08
N VAL A 76 -4.20 16.67 11.27
CA VAL A 76 -3.29 16.44 10.14
C VAL A 76 -1.96 15.87 10.63
N SER A 77 -1.40 16.41 11.72
CA SER A 77 -0.16 15.87 12.31
C SER A 77 -0.33 14.42 12.76
N SER A 78 -1.45 14.10 13.43
CA SER A 78 -1.75 12.72 13.82
C SER A 78 -1.91 11.78 12.62
N PHE A 79 -2.48 12.27 11.52
CA PHE A 79 -2.62 11.52 10.28
C PHE A 79 -1.26 11.18 9.67
N GLN A 80 -0.35 12.16 9.55
CA GLN A 80 1.00 11.88 9.07
C GLN A 80 1.71 10.86 9.97
N MET A 81 1.63 11.02 11.29
CA MET A 81 2.25 10.08 12.24
C MET A 81 1.68 8.65 12.13
N ALA A 82 0.38 8.51 11.88
CA ALA A 82 -0.26 7.20 11.76
C ALA A 82 0.29 6.41 10.56
N TYR A 83 0.55 7.08 9.44
CA TYR A 83 0.86 6.44 8.16
C TYR A 83 2.33 6.57 7.71
N ASP A 84 3.14 7.44 8.33
CA ASP A 84 4.55 7.67 7.96
C ASP A 84 5.57 6.97 8.91
N VAL A 85 5.12 6.29 9.97
CA VAL A 85 6.03 5.69 11.00
C VAL A 85 7.06 6.70 11.53
N THR A 86 6.81 8.01 11.40
CA THR A 86 7.68 9.05 11.94
C THR A 86 7.30 9.32 13.40
N THR A 87 8.28 9.23 14.29
CA THR A 87 8.13 9.61 15.69
C THR A 87 8.23 11.11 15.84
N MET A 88 7.33 11.71 16.61
CA MET A 88 7.34 13.15 16.89
C MET A 88 8.65 13.57 17.56
N ALA A 89 9.34 14.56 17.00
CA ALA A 89 10.31 15.35 17.75
C ALA A 89 9.54 16.22 18.75
N ASP A 90 9.87 16.10 20.04
CA ASP A 90 9.22 16.71 21.21
C ASP A 90 8.48 18.04 20.94
N ALA A 91 7.16 17.96 20.72
CA ALA A 91 6.27 19.10 20.80
C ALA A 91 5.69 19.19 22.22
N ILE A 92 6.33 19.99 23.06
CA ILE A 92 5.89 20.34 24.42
C ILE A 92 4.65 21.25 24.33
N HIS A 93 3.45 20.72 24.07
CA HIS A 93 2.21 21.52 24.13
C HIS A 93 1.08 20.75 24.84
N ARG A 94 0.76 21.24 26.05
CA ARG A 94 -0.18 20.65 27.03
C ARG A 94 -1.67 20.72 26.65
N GLY A 95 -1.99 20.76 25.36
CA GLY A 95 -3.33 20.63 24.77
C GLY A 95 -3.32 19.82 23.47
N ALA A 96 -2.24 19.96 22.68
CA ALA A 96 -1.98 19.19 21.48
C ALA A 96 -1.93 17.67 21.74
N GLY A 97 -1.32 17.24 22.85
CA GLY A 97 -1.22 15.82 23.20
C GLY A 97 -2.58 15.13 23.37
N GLN A 98 -3.59 15.83 23.90
CA GLN A 98 -4.93 15.25 24.07
C GLN A 98 -5.59 15.00 22.71
N ILE A 99 -5.50 15.94 21.77
CA ILE A 99 -6.09 15.80 20.45
C ILE A 99 -5.30 14.82 19.58
N ILE A 100 -3.98 14.93 19.55
CA ILE A 100 -3.12 14.06 18.73
C ILE A 100 -3.29 12.60 19.12
N HIS A 101 -3.21 12.26 20.42
CA HIS A 101 -3.36 10.88 20.86
C HIS A 101 -4.79 10.36 20.66
N THR A 102 -5.81 11.19 20.87
CA THR A 102 -7.20 10.81 20.62
C THR A 102 -7.44 10.56 19.13
N SER A 103 -6.92 11.42 18.24
CA SER A 103 -7.01 11.25 16.79
C SER A 103 -6.26 10.02 16.30
N LEU A 104 -5.05 9.75 16.82
CA LEU A 104 -4.30 8.53 16.51
C LEU A 104 -5.09 7.27 16.91
N ARG A 105 -5.65 7.22 18.12
CA ARG A 105 -6.50 6.11 18.57
C ARG A 105 -7.71 5.95 17.66
N CYS A 106 -8.37 7.06 17.29
CA CYS A 106 -9.49 7.03 16.34
C CYS A 106 -9.09 6.46 14.98
N MET A 107 -7.94 6.87 14.43
CA MET A 107 -7.44 6.37 13.14
C MET A 107 -7.14 4.87 13.20
N TYR A 108 -6.45 4.40 14.23
CA TYR A 108 -6.19 2.96 14.40
C TYR A 108 -7.48 2.16 14.60
N ALA A 109 -8.44 2.68 15.38
CA ALA A 109 -9.75 2.05 15.53
C ALA A 109 -10.50 1.96 14.19
N SER A 110 -10.50 3.05 13.42
CA SER A 110 -11.15 3.13 12.10
C SER A 110 -10.52 2.16 11.11
N GLU A 111 -9.19 2.13 11.02
CA GLU A 111 -8.44 1.22 10.15
C GLU A 111 -8.75 -0.24 10.47
N LEU A 112 -8.65 -0.62 11.76
CA LEU A 112 -8.94 -2.00 12.21
C LEU A 112 -10.40 -2.39 12.00
N SER A 113 -11.32 -1.41 12.08
CA SER A 113 -12.75 -1.65 11.82
C SER A 113 -13.05 -1.78 10.32
N ALA A 114 -12.20 -1.22 9.45
CA ALA A 114 -12.34 -1.27 7.99
C ALA A 114 -11.79 -2.55 7.35
N GLN A 115 -11.40 -3.54 8.15
CA GLN A 115 -10.85 -4.82 7.69
C GLN A 115 -9.60 -4.64 6.79
N PRO A 116 -8.48 -4.16 7.36
CA PRO A 116 -7.31 -3.80 6.57
C PRO A 116 -6.74 -5.03 5.85
N ARG A 117 -6.06 -4.78 4.73
CA ARG A 117 -5.34 -5.80 3.95
C ARG A 117 -3.87 -5.42 3.81
N LEU A 118 -3.02 -6.43 3.70
CA LEU A 118 -1.63 -6.20 3.34
C LEU A 118 -1.52 -6.13 1.82
N VAL A 119 -0.67 -5.24 1.35
CA VAL A 119 -0.23 -5.20 -0.04
C VAL A 119 1.21 -5.73 -0.12
N GLU A 120 1.50 -6.56 -1.11
CA GLU A 120 2.85 -6.97 -1.44
C GLU A 120 3.34 -6.26 -2.71
N PRO A 121 4.63 -5.89 -2.78
CA PRO A 121 5.18 -5.35 -4.00
C PRO A 121 5.39 -6.48 -5.02
N CYS A 122 5.09 -6.20 -6.28
CA CYS A 122 5.23 -7.12 -7.39
C CYS A 122 6.21 -6.57 -8.43
N TYR A 123 7.11 -7.44 -8.91
CA TYR A 123 8.01 -7.14 -10.01
C TYR A 123 7.38 -7.52 -11.35
N LEU A 124 7.64 -6.72 -12.38
CA LEU A 124 7.58 -7.16 -13.76
C LEU A 124 8.90 -7.87 -14.08
N ALA A 125 8.81 -9.18 -14.30
CA ALA A 125 9.90 -10.02 -14.76
C ALA A 125 9.89 -10.09 -16.28
N ASP A 126 10.90 -9.51 -16.91
CA ASP A 126 11.18 -9.65 -18.34
C ASP A 126 12.21 -10.78 -18.51
N ILE A 127 11.78 -11.90 -19.08
CA ILE A 127 12.58 -13.12 -19.21
C ILE A 127 12.78 -13.44 -20.69
N THR A 128 14.04 -13.52 -21.11
CA THR A 128 14.42 -13.96 -22.46
C THR A 128 14.99 -15.36 -22.40
N CYS A 129 14.49 -16.28 -23.22
CA CYS A 129 15.03 -17.64 -23.31
C CYS A 129 14.86 -18.25 -24.72
N PRO A 130 15.67 -19.27 -25.08
CA PRO A 130 15.44 -20.06 -26.29
C PRO A 130 14.24 -21.01 -26.11
N GLU A 131 13.66 -21.48 -27.23
CA GLU A 131 12.49 -22.38 -27.25
C GLU A 131 12.68 -23.65 -26.41
N GLN A 132 13.90 -24.18 -26.36
CA GLN A 132 14.24 -25.40 -25.61
C GLN A 132 14.05 -25.24 -24.09
N SER A 133 14.01 -24.00 -23.59
CA SER A 133 13.93 -23.67 -22.16
C SER A 133 12.55 -23.18 -21.72
N LEU A 134 11.56 -23.12 -22.61
CA LEU A 134 10.21 -22.59 -22.32
C LEU A 134 9.55 -23.29 -21.13
N GLY A 135 9.56 -24.62 -21.12
CA GLY A 135 8.99 -25.40 -20.02
C GLY A 135 9.69 -25.17 -18.68
N GLY A 136 11.00 -24.87 -18.72
CA GLY A 136 11.78 -24.50 -17.53
C GLY A 136 11.35 -23.17 -16.94
N VAL A 137 11.15 -22.15 -17.79
CA VAL A 137 10.68 -20.81 -17.37
C VAL A 137 9.27 -20.89 -16.77
N GLN A 138 8.33 -21.57 -17.44
CA GLN A 138 6.96 -21.73 -16.94
C GLN A 138 6.94 -22.46 -15.60
N SER A 139 7.71 -23.55 -15.46
CA SER A 139 7.82 -24.29 -14.19
C SER A 139 8.38 -23.41 -13.07
N ALA A 140 9.38 -22.58 -13.38
CA ALA A 140 9.99 -21.68 -12.42
C ALA A 140 9.03 -20.60 -11.92
N LEU A 141 8.32 -19.94 -12.83
CA LEU A 141 7.33 -18.94 -12.47
C LEU A 141 6.19 -19.55 -11.64
N SER A 142 5.59 -20.65 -12.08
CA SER A 142 4.46 -21.26 -11.37
C SER A 142 4.80 -21.70 -9.94
N ARG A 143 6.03 -22.17 -9.68
CA ARG A 143 6.49 -22.54 -8.32
C ARG A 143 6.64 -21.34 -7.38
N ARG A 144 6.70 -20.12 -7.91
CA ARG A 144 7.00 -18.88 -7.19
C ARG A 144 5.87 -17.86 -7.27
N ARG A 145 4.64 -18.34 -7.50
CA ARG A 145 3.44 -17.50 -7.68
C ARG A 145 3.60 -16.48 -8.81
N GLY A 146 4.42 -16.78 -9.81
CA GLY A 146 4.60 -15.93 -10.97
C GLY A 146 3.44 -16.10 -11.96
N THR A 147 2.88 -14.99 -12.42
CA THR A 147 1.75 -14.96 -13.37
C THR A 147 2.23 -14.41 -14.71
N ILE A 148 2.13 -15.20 -15.77
CA ILE A 148 2.53 -14.78 -17.12
C ILE A 148 1.45 -13.85 -17.70
N ILE A 149 1.86 -12.68 -18.18
CA ILE A 149 1.01 -11.65 -18.78
C ILE A 149 1.12 -11.70 -20.29
N GLU A 150 2.35 -11.87 -20.78
CA GLU A 150 2.67 -11.77 -22.20
C GLU A 150 3.76 -12.77 -22.57
N GLU A 151 3.59 -13.40 -23.73
CA GLU A 151 4.57 -14.28 -24.36
C GLU A 151 4.72 -13.83 -25.82
N LYS A 152 5.94 -13.46 -26.21
CA LYS A 152 6.26 -13.04 -27.58
C LYS A 152 7.49 -13.76 -28.12
N THR A 153 7.40 -14.22 -29.35
CA THR A 153 8.57 -14.70 -30.11
C THR A 153 9.24 -13.53 -30.83
N THR A 154 10.56 -13.46 -30.71
CA THR A 154 11.40 -12.45 -31.37
C THR A 154 11.85 -12.96 -32.74
N ILE A 155 12.12 -12.04 -33.67
CA ILE A 155 12.60 -12.34 -35.03
C ILE A 155 13.89 -13.17 -35.01
N SER A 156 14.70 -13.04 -33.95
CA SER A 156 15.93 -13.80 -33.71
C SER A 156 15.71 -15.24 -33.21
N GLY A 157 14.47 -15.69 -33.02
CA GLY A 157 14.13 -17.03 -32.53
C GLY A 157 14.14 -17.20 -31.01
N PHE A 158 14.33 -16.12 -30.24
CA PHE A 158 14.19 -16.12 -28.79
C PHE A 158 12.75 -15.80 -28.36
N PHE A 159 12.33 -16.33 -27.22
CA PHE A 159 11.08 -15.99 -26.57
C PHE A 159 11.32 -14.95 -25.48
N ASN A 160 10.44 -13.97 -25.40
CA ASN A 160 10.36 -13.00 -24.32
C ASN A 160 9.05 -13.20 -23.57
N PHE A 161 9.15 -13.34 -22.25
CA PHE A 161 8.04 -13.42 -21.33
C PHE A 161 8.00 -12.18 -20.47
N LYS A 162 6.80 -11.66 -20.27
CA LYS A 162 6.52 -10.72 -19.18
C LYS A 162 5.63 -11.41 -18.17
N ALA A 163 6.07 -11.42 -16.92
CA ALA A 163 5.33 -12.02 -15.83
C ALA A 163 5.36 -11.15 -14.57
N TYR A 164 4.29 -11.16 -13.80
CA TYR A 164 4.32 -10.61 -12.44
C TYR A 164 4.95 -11.62 -11.50
N LEU A 165 5.84 -11.15 -10.63
CA LEU A 165 6.54 -11.96 -9.63
C LEU A 165 6.55 -11.21 -8.29
N PRO A 166 5.89 -11.73 -7.24
CA PRO A 166 5.94 -11.12 -5.92
C PRO A 166 7.38 -11.00 -5.40
N VAL A 167 7.75 -9.82 -4.86
CA VAL A 167 9.13 -9.54 -4.45
C VAL A 167 9.65 -10.55 -3.43
N LYS A 168 8.80 -11.00 -2.50
CA LYS A 168 9.14 -12.04 -1.51
C LYS A 168 9.56 -13.37 -2.16
N GLU A 169 8.99 -13.71 -3.32
CA GLU A 169 9.30 -14.95 -4.05
C GLU A 169 10.47 -14.77 -5.03
N SER A 170 10.88 -13.53 -5.31
CA SER A 170 12.00 -13.22 -6.20
C SER A 170 13.37 -13.59 -5.62
N PHE A 171 13.48 -13.75 -4.29
CA PHE A 171 14.74 -14.07 -3.62
C PHE A 171 15.27 -15.44 -4.08
N GLY A 172 16.44 -15.43 -4.73
CA GLY A 172 17.04 -16.63 -5.32
C GLY A 172 16.37 -17.09 -6.62
N PHE A 173 15.43 -16.33 -7.17
CA PHE A 173 14.72 -16.70 -8.41
C PHE A 173 15.65 -16.80 -9.61
N SER A 174 16.63 -15.90 -9.74
CA SER A 174 17.61 -15.94 -10.83
C SER A 174 18.40 -17.26 -10.85
N LEU A 175 18.82 -17.76 -9.68
CA LEU A 175 19.51 -19.06 -9.57
C LEU A 175 18.56 -20.21 -9.92
N PHE A 176 17.33 -20.16 -9.42
CA PHE A 176 16.31 -21.17 -9.71
C PHE A 176 15.98 -21.25 -11.21
N LEU A 177 15.80 -20.09 -11.85
CA LEU A 177 15.56 -19.96 -13.28
C LEU A 177 16.75 -20.48 -14.08
N SER A 178 17.97 -20.13 -13.66
CA SER A 178 19.21 -20.61 -14.29
C SER A 178 19.29 -22.13 -14.23
N ASP A 179 19.03 -22.76 -13.09
CA ASP A 179 19.04 -24.21 -12.96
C ASP A 179 17.99 -24.90 -13.84
N ALA A 180 16.74 -24.38 -13.82
CA ALA A 180 15.64 -24.91 -14.63
C ALA A 180 15.86 -24.78 -16.15
N THR A 181 16.69 -23.82 -16.58
CA THR A 181 16.95 -23.51 -17.98
C THR A 181 18.38 -23.84 -18.42
N ARG A 182 19.17 -24.49 -17.54
CA ARG A 182 20.61 -24.77 -17.77
C ARG A 182 21.43 -23.52 -18.10
N GLY A 183 21.05 -22.38 -17.52
CA GLY A 183 21.70 -21.08 -17.70
C GLY A 183 21.38 -20.37 -19.01
N LEU A 184 20.40 -20.85 -19.77
CA LEU A 184 20.06 -20.30 -21.08
C LEU A 184 19.03 -19.15 -21.03
N ALA A 185 18.37 -18.95 -19.89
CA ALA A 185 17.44 -17.84 -19.69
C ALA A 185 18.11 -16.68 -18.94
N SER A 186 17.81 -15.46 -19.38
CA SER A 186 18.16 -14.22 -18.69
C SER A 186 16.89 -13.57 -18.14
N ILE A 187 17.00 -12.89 -17.00
CA ILE A 187 15.89 -12.18 -16.36
C ILE A 187 16.30 -10.76 -15.99
N GLN A 188 15.37 -9.83 -16.20
CA GLN A 188 15.39 -8.49 -15.65
C GLN A 188 14.14 -8.28 -14.79
N LEU A 189 14.32 -7.72 -13.60
CA LEU A 189 13.23 -7.40 -12.67
C LEU A 189 13.13 -5.88 -12.54
N SER A 190 11.93 -5.34 -12.70
CA SER A 190 11.59 -3.95 -12.37
C SER A 190 10.36 -3.92 -11.48
N PHE A 191 10.30 -3.01 -10.51
CA PHE A 191 9.07 -2.78 -9.75
C PHE A 191 7.95 -2.38 -10.72
N ASP A 192 6.76 -2.95 -10.51
CA ASP A 192 5.60 -2.70 -11.36
C ASP A 192 4.46 -2.08 -10.54
N HIS A 193 3.91 -2.84 -9.58
CA HIS A 193 2.78 -2.38 -8.78
C HIS A 193 2.74 -3.03 -7.39
N TRP A 194 1.80 -2.56 -6.57
CA TRP A 194 1.40 -3.17 -5.30
C TRP A 194 0.16 -4.04 -5.50
N GLU A 195 0.21 -5.29 -5.05
CA GLU A 195 -0.89 -6.25 -5.17
C GLU A 195 -1.47 -6.55 -3.78
N SER A 196 -2.80 -6.52 -3.65
CA SER A 196 -3.47 -6.84 -2.38
C SER A 196 -3.40 -8.34 -2.11
N ILE A 197 -3.02 -8.70 -0.89
CA ILE A 197 -3.07 -10.08 -0.43
C ILE A 197 -4.48 -10.38 0.07
N ASP A 198 -5.12 -11.41 -0.48
CA ASP A 198 -6.51 -11.77 -0.16
C ASP A 198 -6.71 -12.27 1.28
N SER A 199 -5.68 -12.90 1.86
CA SER A 199 -5.78 -13.48 3.20
C SER A 199 -5.88 -12.41 4.29
N ASP A 200 -6.67 -12.66 5.34
CA ASP A 200 -6.88 -11.69 6.42
C ASP A 200 -5.64 -11.57 7.34
N PRO A 201 -4.98 -10.39 7.40
CA PRO A 201 -3.80 -10.21 8.24
C PRO A 201 -4.08 -10.23 9.75
N LEU A 202 -5.35 -10.08 10.17
CA LEU A 202 -5.75 -10.13 11.58
C LEU A 202 -5.93 -11.57 12.08
N ASP A 203 -6.15 -12.53 11.17
CA ASP A 203 -6.16 -13.95 11.48
C ASP A 203 -4.75 -14.53 11.46
N LEU A 204 -4.20 -14.84 12.64
CA LEU A 204 -2.85 -15.40 12.81
C LEU A 204 -2.66 -16.79 12.17
N SER A 205 -3.74 -17.48 11.79
CA SER A 205 -3.67 -18.76 11.07
C SER A 205 -3.56 -18.60 9.55
N SER A 206 -3.79 -17.38 9.04
CA SER A 206 -3.71 -17.06 7.62
C SER A 206 -2.25 -16.80 7.17
N SER A 207 -1.99 -16.89 5.87
CA SER A 207 -0.68 -16.58 5.29
C SER A 207 -0.23 -15.14 5.56
N SER A 208 -1.14 -14.16 5.53
CA SER A 208 -0.82 -12.77 5.86
C SER A 208 -0.66 -12.57 7.37
N GLY A 209 -1.43 -13.29 8.21
CA GLY A 209 -1.26 -13.28 9.66
C GLY A 209 0.11 -13.78 10.12
N GLU A 210 0.65 -14.80 9.44
CA GLU A 210 2.02 -15.27 9.69
C GLU A 210 3.08 -14.20 9.37
N ILE A 211 2.87 -13.43 8.29
CA ILE A 211 3.74 -12.30 7.92
C ILE A 211 3.67 -11.23 9.01
N VAL A 212 2.47 -10.83 9.43
CA VAL A 212 2.27 -9.87 10.53
C VAL A 212 2.96 -10.34 11.79
N ARG A 213 2.76 -11.60 12.20
CA ARG A 213 3.38 -12.18 13.39
C ARG A 213 4.91 -12.09 13.34
N SER A 214 5.49 -12.46 12.21
CA SER A 214 6.95 -12.45 12.00
C SER A 214 7.52 -11.02 12.10
N ILE A 215 6.85 -10.04 11.48
CA ILE A 215 7.24 -8.62 11.55
C ILE A 215 7.11 -8.09 12.98
N ARG A 216 6.04 -8.43 13.70
CA ARG A 216 5.84 -7.99 15.10
C ARG A 216 6.94 -8.52 16.02
N ILE A 217 7.32 -9.79 15.88
CA ILE A 217 8.44 -10.40 16.63
C ILE A 217 9.75 -9.67 16.30
N TYR A 218 10.03 -9.46 15.02
CA TYR A 218 11.22 -8.74 14.55
C TYR A 218 11.29 -7.31 15.13
N LYS A 219 10.17 -6.58 15.11
CA LYS A 219 10.04 -5.23 15.69
C LYS A 219 9.96 -5.22 17.23
N ARG A 220 10.01 -6.38 17.90
CA ARG A 220 9.93 -6.53 19.36
C ARG A 220 8.65 -5.92 19.95
N LEU A 221 7.55 -5.97 19.20
CA LEU A 221 6.26 -5.48 19.65
C LEU A 221 5.66 -6.47 20.65
N LYS A 222 5.19 -5.96 21.79
CA LYS A 222 4.55 -6.77 22.83
C LYS A 222 3.08 -7.01 22.49
N GLY A 223 2.54 -8.15 22.92
CA GLY A 223 1.12 -8.49 22.76
C GLY A 223 0.74 -9.02 21.37
N GLY A 224 -0.50 -9.52 21.27
CA GLY A 224 -1.12 -9.96 20.01
C GLY A 224 -1.38 -8.81 19.04
N ILE A 225 -2.03 -9.11 17.92
CA ILE A 225 -2.51 -8.05 17.01
C ILE A 225 -3.57 -7.23 17.76
N PRO A 226 -3.41 -5.89 17.90
CA PRO A 226 -4.39 -5.06 18.57
C PRO A 226 -5.75 -5.16 17.90
N THR A 227 -6.80 -5.17 18.71
CA THR A 227 -8.19 -5.15 18.23
C THR A 227 -8.74 -3.73 18.15
N ALA A 228 -9.73 -3.48 17.30
CA ALA A 228 -10.40 -2.17 17.24
C ALA A 228 -10.95 -1.73 18.62
N ALA A 229 -11.42 -2.69 19.43
CA ALA A 229 -11.96 -2.45 20.76
C ALA A 229 -10.93 -1.91 21.78
N GLU A 230 -9.62 -2.11 21.57
CA GLU A 230 -8.57 -1.54 22.43
C GLU A 230 -8.41 -0.03 22.23
N TYR A 231 -8.80 0.46 21.06
CA TYR A 231 -8.72 1.88 20.68
C TYR A 231 -10.06 2.60 20.79
N GLN A 232 -11.19 1.85 20.76
CA GLN A 232 -12.52 2.41 20.96
C GLN A 232 -12.77 2.71 22.44
N ASP A 233 -13.23 3.92 22.71
CA ASP A 233 -13.67 4.30 24.05
C ASP A 233 -15.09 3.79 24.28
N LYS A 234 -15.35 3.25 25.48
CA LYS A 234 -16.69 2.78 25.86
C LYS A 234 -17.54 4.00 26.25
N LEU A 235 -18.71 4.11 25.63
CA LEU A 235 -19.73 5.11 25.98
C LEU A 235 -20.52 4.67 27.23
#